data_AF-A0A4Y2FQM6-F1
#
_entry.id   AF-A0A4Y2FQM6-F1
#
_cell.length_a   1.000
_cell.length_b   1.000
_cell.length_c   1.000
_cell.angle_alpha   90.00
_cell.angle_beta   90.00
_cell.angle_gamma   90.00
#
_symmetry.space_group_name_H-M   'P 1'
#
loop_
_entity.id
_entity.type
_entity.pdbx_description
1 polymer ?
#
loop_
_entity_poly.entity_id
_entity_poly.type
_entity_poly.pdbx_seq_one_letter_code
_entity_poly.pdbx_strand_id
1 'polypeptide(L)'
;MKEVYGEQCLARYTIFRWCQRYEAGRVNIKDLPRSGQAHVVTNSATISAVDELIRKNRRITTREIAIELSINKGTASHNPQKAWL
;
A
#
# COMPACT_ATOMS: atom_id res chain seq x y z
N MET A 1 5.50 35.48 2.64
CA MET A 1 5.03 34.26 1.92
C MET A 1 3.77 34.53 1.12
N LYS A 2 2.65 34.93 1.73
CA LYS A 2 1.42 35.30 0.99
C LYS A 2 1.60 36.50 0.04
N GLU A 3 2.45 37.46 0.39
CA GLU A 3 2.79 38.58 -0.51
C GLU A 3 3.48 38.17 -1.81
N VAL A 4 4.21 37.04 -1.82
CA VAL A 4 4.96 36.56 -2.99
C VAL A 4 4.20 35.47 -3.74
N TYR A 5 3.55 34.56 -3.01
CA TYR A 5 2.89 33.37 -3.57
C TYR A 5 1.36 33.45 -3.57
N GLY A 6 0.77 34.53 -3.04
CA GLY A 6 -0.68 34.71 -2.98
C GLY A 6 -1.41 33.55 -2.30
N GLU A 7 -2.55 33.17 -2.87
CA GLU A 7 -3.37 32.05 -2.39
C GLU A 7 -2.75 30.67 -2.65
N GLN A 8 -1.72 30.58 -3.49
CA GLN A 8 -0.96 29.34 -3.70
C GLN A 8 0.09 29.09 -2.61
N CYS A 9 0.18 29.99 -1.62
CA CYS A 9 1.08 29.85 -0.50
C CYS A 9 0.79 28.60 0.33
N LEU A 10 1.82 27.82 0.63
CA LEU A 10 1.73 26.71 1.58
C LEU A 10 1.34 27.21 2.98
N ALA A 11 0.55 26.42 3.69
CA ALA A 11 0.23 26.70 5.09
C ALA A 11 1.51 26.83 5.93
N ARG A 12 1.51 27.75 6.90
CA ARG A 12 2.66 28.02 7.79
C ARG A 12 3.18 26.77 8.48
N TYR A 13 2.28 25.87 8.90
CA TYR A 13 2.62 24.57 9.47
C TYR A 13 3.44 23.69 8.51
N THR A 14 3.05 23.62 7.23
CA THR A 14 3.76 22.84 6.21
C THR A 14 5.18 23.39 5.99
N ILE A 15 5.34 24.71 5.99
CA ILE A 15 6.64 25.39 5.83
C ILE A 15 7.56 25.04 7.00
N PHE A 16 7.09 25.20 8.25
CA PHE A 16 7.89 24.84 9.43
C PHE A 16 8.35 23.38 9.43
N ARG A 17 7.46 22.46 9.06
CA ARG A 17 7.81 21.03 8.95
C ARG A 17 8.89 20.77 7.90
N TRP A 18 8.91 21.53 6.81
CA TRP A 18 9.95 21.44 5.79
C TRP A 18 11.28 22.03 6.26
N CYS A 19 11.27 23.19 6.96
CA CYS A 19 12.46 23.79 7.55
C CYS A 19 13.16 22.82 8.52
N GLN A 20 12.41 22.22 9.45
CA GLN A 20 12.95 21.23 10.39
C GLN A 20 13.59 20.03 9.70
N ARG A 21 12.97 19.53 8.62
CA ARG A 21 13.51 18.41 7.84
C ARG A 21 14.80 18.78 7.13
N TYR A 22 14.87 20.00 6.61
CA TYR A 22 16.06 20.52 5.94
C TYR A 22 17.21 20.72 6.93
N GLU A 23 16.94 21.30 8.10
CA GLU A 23 17.90 21.43 9.21
C GLU A 23 18.40 20.05 9.69
N ALA A 24 17.54 19.03 9.66
CA ALA A 24 17.90 17.64 9.94
C ALA A 24 18.68 16.94 8.79
N GLY A 25 19.12 17.68 7.76
CA GLY A 25 19.96 17.17 6.67
C GLY A 25 19.20 16.58 5.48
N ARG A 26 17.86 16.74 5.40
CA ARG A 26 17.10 16.28 4.23
C ARG A 26 17.38 17.19 3.03
N VAL A 27 18.14 16.67 2.06
CA VAL A 27 18.42 17.34 0.78
C VAL A 27 17.45 16.97 -0.34
N ASN A 28 16.76 15.82 -0.24
CA ASN A 28 15.82 15.39 -1.28
C ASN A 28 14.50 16.16 -1.21
N ILE A 29 14.21 16.87 -2.30
CA ILE A 29 12.99 17.66 -2.50
C ILE A 29 11.79 16.77 -2.87
N LYS A 30 12.04 15.61 -3.50
CA LYS A 30 10.96 14.70 -3.88
C LYS A 30 10.30 14.10 -2.64
N ASP A 31 9.03 13.77 -2.78
CA ASP A 31 8.32 12.97 -1.79
C ASP A 31 9.02 11.61 -1.63
N LEU A 32 9.17 11.18 -0.38
CA LEU A 32 9.53 9.80 -0.11
C LEU A 32 8.37 8.90 -0.56
N PRO A 33 8.65 7.62 -0.86
CA PRO A 33 7.60 6.64 -1.06
C PRO A 33 6.59 6.79 0.07
N ARG A 34 5.32 7.03 -0.27
CA ARG A 34 4.27 7.05 0.73
C ARG A 34 4.26 5.66 1.38
N SER A 35 4.13 5.60 2.69
CA SER A 35 3.77 4.36 3.34
C SER A 35 2.38 3.97 2.83
N GLY A 36 2.33 3.20 1.75
CA GLY A 36 1.15 2.48 1.32
C GLY A 36 0.98 1.23 2.18
N GLN A 37 -0.18 0.58 2.08
CA GLN A 37 -0.38 -0.74 2.64
C GLN A 37 0.76 -1.63 2.17
N ALA A 38 1.57 -2.08 3.12
CA ALA A 38 2.74 -2.85 2.80
C ALA A 38 2.28 -4.07 1.98
N HIS A 39 2.96 -4.32 0.87
CA HIS A 39 2.86 -5.56 0.09
C HIS A 39 3.36 -6.78 0.90
N VAL A 40 3.30 -6.70 2.23
CA VAL A 40 3.75 -7.67 3.23
C VAL A 40 2.76 -8.82 3.37
N VAL A 41 1.53 -8.67 2.87
CA VAL A 41 0.51 -9.73 2.99
C VAL A 41 0.38 -10.60 1.73
N THR A 42 1.26 -10.43 0.76
CA THR A 42 1.41 -11.32 -0.41
C THR A 42 2.83 -11.89 -0.39
N ASN A 43 3.14 -12.69 0.63
CA ASN A 43 4.33 -13.54 0.58
C ASN A 43 4.21 -14.47 -0.64
N SER A 44 5.29 -14.65 -1.41
CA SER A 44 5.33 -15.60 -2.54
C SER A 44 4.76 -16.97 -2.18
N ALA A 45 5.03 -17.45 -0.95
CA ALA A 45 4.47 -18.70 -0.43
C ALA A 45 2.93 -18.69 -0.38
N THR A 46 2.31 -17.58 0.05
CA THR A 46 0.85 -17.45 0.08
C THR A 46 0.26 -17.39 -1.33
N ILE A 47 0.94 -16.74 -2.28
CA ILE A 47 0.52 -16.69 -3.68
C ILE A 47 0.53 -18.11 -4.28
N SER A 48 1.62 -18.86 -4.09
CA SER A 48 1.72 -20.25 -4.56
C SER A 48 0.65 -21.15 -3.96
N ALA A 49 0.37 -21.02 -2.65
CA ALA A 49 -0.66 -21.81 -1.99
C ALA A 49 -2.06 -21.52 -2.52
N VAL A 50 -2.40 -20.24 -2.80
CA VAL A 50 -3.67 -19.90 -3.46
C VAL A 50 -3.74 -20.49 -4.86
N ASP A 51 -2.65 -20.40 -5.62
CA ASP A 51 -2.58 -20.86 -7.00
C ASP A 51 -2.80 -22.39 -7.10
N GLU A 52 -2.24 -23.15 -6.16
CA GLU A 52 -2.51 -24.58 -6.02
C GLU A 52 -3.97 -24.88 -5.67
N LEU A 53 -4.58 -24.12 -4.76
CA LEU A 53 -5.99 -24.28 -4.39
C LEU A 53 -6.92 -24.02 -5.58
N ILE A 54 -6.64 -23.01 -6.40
CA ILE A 54 -7.40 -22.70 -7.62
C ILE A 54 -7.25 -23.82 -8.65
N ARG A 55 -6.04 -24.36 -8.83
CA ARG A 55 -5.81 -25.49 -9.76
C ARG A 55 -6.55 -26.76 -9.33
N LYS A 56 -6.61 -27.03 -8.02
CA LYS A 56 -7.32 -28.18 -7.44
C LYS A 56 -8.84 -28.03 -7.52
N ASN A 57 -9.35 -26.82 -7.25
CA ASN A 57 -10.78 -26.54 -7.30
C ASN A 57 -11.05 -25.18 -7.94
N ARG A 58 -11.38 -25.17 -9.24
CA ARG A 58 -11.69 -23.94 -9.98
C ARG A 58 -12.89 -23.16 -9.44
N ARG A 59 -13.79 -23.81 -8.68
CA ARG A 59 -14.99 -23.19 -8.10
C ARG A 59 -14.79 -22.66 -6.68
N ILE A 60 -13.59 -22.77 -6.11
CA ILE A 60 -13.30 -22.31 -4.74
C ILE A 60 -13.60 -20.81 -4.58
N THR A 61 -14.18 -20.40 -3.47
CA THR A 61 -14.52 -19.00 -3.19
C THR A 61 -13.41 -18.30 -2.39
N THR A 62 -13.34 -16.97 -2.46
CA THR A 62 -12.38 -16.16 -1.70
C THR A 62 -12.51 -16.36 -0.19
N ARG A 63 -13.73 -16.66 0.30
CA ARG A 63 -13.98 -16.96 1.71
C ARG A 63 -13.37 -18.29 2.13
N GLU A 64 -13.47 -19.32 1.29
CA GLU A 64 -12.88 -20.63 1.55
C GLU A 64 -11.35 -20.56 1.53
N ILE A 65 -10.76 -19.82 0.57
CA ILE A 65 -9.31 -19.57 0.52
C ILE A 65 -8.82 -18.86 1.80
N ALA A 66 -9.56 -17.85 2.27
CA ALA A 66 -9.20 -17.12 3.48
C ALA A 66 -9.25 -18.01 4.74
N ILE A 67 -10.21 -18.95 4.80
CA ILE A 67 -10.32 -19.93 5.89
C ILE A 67 -9.16 -20.93 5.81
N GLU A 68 -8.94 -21.54 4.65
CA GLU A 68 -7.93 -22.59 4.45
C GLU A 68 -6.50 -22.07 4.70
N LEU A 69 -6.21 -20.85 4.25
CA LEU A 69 -4.88 -20.26 4.42
C LEU A 69 -4.74 -19.44 5.72
N SER A 70 -5.80 -19.35 6.53
CA SER A 70 -5.85 -18.50 7.74
C SER A 70 -5.40 -17.05 7.47
N ILE A 71 -5.76 -16.52 6.30
CA ILE A 71 -5.40 -15.16 5.89
C ILE A 71 -6.61 -14.24 6.17
N ASN A 72 -6.36 -13.04 6.71
CA ASN A 72 -7.39 -12.02 6.85
C ASN A 72 -8.13 -11.80 5.51
N LYS A 73 -9.47 -11.74 5.54
CA LYS A 73 -10.35 -11.55 4.37
C LYS A 73 -9.91 -10.41 3.45
N GLY A 74 -9.38 -9.31 4.02
CA GLY A 74 -8.90 -8.16 3.25
C GLY A 74 -7.74 -8.48 2.30
N THR A 75 -6.94 -9.50 2.59
CA THR A 75 -5.82 -9.95 1.77
C THR A 75 -6.27 -10.85 0.63
N ALA A 76 -7.22 -11.75 0.90
CA ALA A 76 -7.71 -12.71 -0.10
C ALA A 76 -8.39 -12.00 -1.29
N SER A 77 -9.02 -10.85 -1.03
CA SER A 77 -9.64 -9.98 -2.06
C SER A 77 -8.64 -9.21 -2.93
N HIS A 78 -7.38 -9.06 -2.50
CA HIS A 78 -6.34 -8.37 -3.26
C HIS A 78 -5.47 -9.33 -4.08
N ASN A 79 -5.77 -10.64 -4.09
CA ASN A 79 -5.02 -11.57 -4.92
C ASN A 79 -5.38 -11.36 -6.40
N PRO A 80 -4.40 -10.99 -7.26
CA PRO A 80 -4.64 -10.78 -8.69
C PRO A 80 -5.18 -12.02 -9.42
N GLN A 81 -4.97 -13.25 -8.92
CA GLN A 81 -5.45 -14.48 -9.56
C GLN A 81 -6.98 -14.63 -9.57
N LYS A 82 -7.67 -14.00 -8.60
CA LYS A 82 -9.14 -13.99 -8.52
C LYS A 82 -9.76 -12.74 -9.13
N ALA A 83 -8.98 -11.70 -9.41
CA ALA A 83 -9.45 -10.47 -10.04
C ALA A 83 -9.77 -10.63 -11.54
N TRP A 84 -9.38 -11.75 -12.14
CA TRP A 84 -9.57 -12.06 -13.56
C TRP A 84 -10.54 -13.22 -13.84
N LEU A 85 -11.33 -13.64 -12.84
CA LEU A 85 -12.47 -14.57 -13.01
C LEU A 85 -13.77 -13.81 -12.79
#